data_AF-A0A430A3T5-F1
#
_entry.id   AF-A0A430A3T5-F1
#
_cell.length_a   1.000
_cell.length_b   1.000
_cell.length_c   1.000
_cell.angle_alpha   90.00
_cell.angle_beta   90.00
_cell.angle_gamma   90.00
#
_symmetry.space_group_name_H-M   'P 1'
#
loop_
_entity.id
_entity.type
_entity.pdbx_description
1 polymer ?
#
loop_
_entity_poly.entity_id
_entity_poly.type
_entity_poly.pdbx_seq_one_letter_code
_entity_poly.pdbx_strand_id
1 'polypeptide(L)' 'ALKYNFSNGKIEAKNTHIKTLKRVSYGFNSFTNMRIRIFLINSLIKIK' A
#
# COMPACT_ATOMS: atom_id res chain seq x y z
N ALA A 1 8.74 27.10 -9.19
CA ALA A 1 7.61 26.38 -9.82
C ALA A 1 8.03 24.93 -10.11
N LEU A 2 7.12 23.95 -10.00
CA LEU A 2 7.41 22.57 -10.37
C LEU A 2 7.64 22.48 -11.89
N LYS A 3 8.80 21.92 -12.29
CA LYS A 3 9.26 21.85 -13.69
C LYS A 3 8.38 20.95 -14.59
N TYR A 4 7.52 20.13 -13.98
CA TYR A 4 6.66 19.16 -14.66
C TYR A 4 5.26 19.16 -14.06
N ASN A 5 4.25 18.90 -14.90
CA ASN A 5 2.82 18.84 -14.51
C ASN A 5 2.45 17.56 -13.73
N PHE A 6 3.43 16.69 -13.48
CA PHE A 6 3.28 15.42 -12.80
C PHE A 6 4.28 15.34 -11.64
N SER A 7 3.81 14.79 -10.52
CA SER A 7 4.58 14.63 -9.30
C SER A 7 4.52 13.18 -8.83
N ASN A 8 5.67 12.64 -8.41
CA ASN A 8 5.79 11.31 -7.81
C ASN A 8 5.09 11.21 -6.44
N GLY A 9 4.63 12.32 -5.86
CA GLY A 9 4.03 12.33 -4.52
C GLY A 9 2.86 11.35 -4.34
N LYS A 10 2.05 11.13 -5.39
CA LYS A 10 0.96 10.12 -5.35
C LYS A 10 1.48 8.69 -5.22
N ILE A 11 2.61 8.38 -5.87
CA ILE A 11 3.25 7.06 -5.83
C ILE A 11 3.97 6.87 -4.49
N GLU A 12 4.67 7.91 -4.03
CA GLU A 12 5.37 7.91 -2.75
C GLU A 12 4.42 7.75 -1.56
N ALA A 13 3.25 8.39 -1.61
CA ALA A 13 2.20 8.21 -0.63
C ALA A 13 1.76 6.74 -0.56
N LYS A 14 1.45 6.11 -1.71
CA LYS A 14 1.07 4.67 -1.74
C LYS A 14 2.18 3.77 -1.19
N ASN A 15 3.43 4.00 -1.58
CA ASN A 15 4.57 3.22 -1.09
C ASN A 15 4.76 3.36 0.42
N THR A 16 4.56 4.56 0.96
CA THR A 16 4.62 4.82 2.41
C THR A 16 3.51 4.10 3.15
N HIS A 17 2.26 4.18 2.66
CA HIS A 17 1.14 3.43 3.24
C HIS A 17 1.41 1.91 3.29
N ILE A 18 1.97 1.33 2.23
CA ILE A 18 2.32 -0.10 2.18
C ILE A 18 3.43 -0.43 3.19
N LYS A 19 4.48 0.40 3.27
CA LYS A 19 5.59 0.20 4.24
C LYS A 19 5.11 0.30 5.69
N THR A 20 4.25 1.27 6.00
CA THR A 20 3.65 1.44 7.33
C THR A 20 2.77 0.25 7.68
N LEU A 21 1.93 -0.20 6.74
CA LEU A 21 1.07 -1.36 6.95
C LEU A 21 1.89 -2.64 7.19
N LYS A 22 2.98 -2.82 6.43
CA LYS A 22 3.94 -3.90 6.65
C LYS A 22 4.57 -3.82 8.04
N ARG A 23 5.03 -2.64 8.47
CA ARG A 23 5.69 -2.41 9.76
C ARG A 23 4.76 -2.64 10.96
N VAL A 24 3.53 -2.12 10.90
CA VAL A 24 2.56 -2.18 12.01
C VAL A 24 1.90 -3.55 12.12
N SER A 25 1.63 -4.22 10.99
CA SER A 25 0.82 -5.44 10.98
C SER A 25 1.64 -6.75 11.05
N TYR A 26 2.94 -6.72 10.75
CA TYR A 26 3.72 -7.94 10.54
C TYR A 26 5.08 -7.90 11.23
N GLY A 27 5.15 -8.43 12.45
CA GLY A 27 6.33 -9.24 12.76
C GLY A 27 6.46 -10.38 11.73
N PHE A 28 7.04 -10.09 10.57
CA PHE A 28 7.68 -10.92 9.55
C PHE A 28 7.12 -12.28 9.08
N ASN A 29 5.88 -12.70 9.35
CA ASN A 29 5.56 -14.12 9.10
C ASN A 29 4.86 -14.51 7.77
N SER A 30 4.25 -13.62 6.97
CA SER A 30 3.68 -14.04 5.66
C SER A 30 3.39 -12.92 4.66
N PHE A 31 3.94 -13.05 3.45
CA PHE A 31 3.67 -12.17 2.29
C PHE A 31 2.23 -12.29 1.78
N THR A 32 1.66 -13.50 1.81
CA THR A 32 0.30 -13.79 1.32
C THR A 32 -0.75 -12.96 2.08
N ASN A 33 -0.60 -12.90 3.41
CA ASN A 33 -1.51 -12.12 4.26
C ASN A 33 -1.40 -10.61 3.97
N MET A 34 -0.19 -10.11 3.71
CA MET A 34 0.03 -8.71 3.33
C MET A 34 -0.69 -8.40 2.02
N ARG A 35 -0.55 -9.28 1.02
CA ARG A 35 -1.17 -9.12 -0.31
C ARG A 35 -2.69 -9.08 -0.23
N ILE A 36 -3.31 -10.00 0.54
CA ILE A 36 -4.76 -10.04 0.73
C ILE A 36 -5.28 -8.75 1.40
N ARG A 37 -4.61 -8.25 2.45
CA ARG A 37 -5.02 -7.00 3.12
C ARG A 37 -4.89 -5.77 2.23
N ILE A 38 -3.82 -5.67 1.42
CA ILE A 38 -3.69 -4.59 0.43
C ILE A 38 -4.87 -4.60 -0.54
N PHE A 39 -5.28 -5.78 -0.99
CA PHE A 39 -6.45 -5.91 -1.85
C PHE A 39 -7.76 -5.58 -1.13
N LEU A 40 -7.94 -5.98 0.13
CA LEU A 40 -9.12 -5.63 0.92
C LEU A 40 -9.23 -4.11 1.18
N ILE A 41 -8.13 -3.44 1.53
CA ILE A 41 -8.10 -1.98 1.78
C ILE A 41 -8.42 -1.20 0.52
N ASN A 42 -7.93 -1.66 -0.63
CA ASN A 42 -8.27 -1.06 -1.92
C ASN A 42 -9.64 -1.53 -2.44
N SER A 43 -10.39 -2.32 -1.65
CA SER A 43 -11.69 -2.92 -2.03
C SER A 43 -11.65 -3.69 -3.36
N LEU A 44 -10.50 -4.27 -3.69
CA LEU A 44 -10.25 -5.04 -4.92
C LEU A 44 -10.70 -6.51 -4.80
N ILE A 45 -11.04 -6.96 -3.59
CA ILE A 45 -11.62 -8.28 -3.31
C ILE A 45 -12.94 -8.07 -2.58
N LYS A 46 -14.01 -8.71 -3.07
CA LYS A 46 -15.25 -8.88 -2.30
C LYS A 46 -15.18 -10.22 -1.57
N ILE A 47 -15.30 -10.18 -0.26
CA ILE A 47 -15.61 -11.37 0.53
C ILE A 47 -17.09 -11.66 0.26
N LYS A 48 -17.38 -12.85 -0.27
CA LYS A 48 -18.73 -13.30 -0.58
C LYS A 48 -19.48 -13.65 0.70
#